data_AF-F0G887-F1
#
_entry.id   AF-F0G887-F1
#
_cell.length_a   1.000
_cell.length_b   1.000
_cell.length_c   1.000
_cell.angle_alpha   90.00
_cell.angle_beta   90.00
_cell.angle_gamma   90.00
#
_symmetry.space_group_name_H-M   'P 1'
#
loop_
_entity.id
_entity.type
_entity.pdbx_description
1 polymer ?
#
loop_
_entity_poly.entity_id
_entity_poly.type
_entity_poly.pdbx_seq_one_letter_code
_entity_poly.pdbx_strand_id
1 'polypeptide(L)'
;GTTLVALGYTARHADWQLGAAEPLESGALLIWGGDGPAPPVGELREENGGLRLTEVAAEHTYCHGRAVVPNVYGKPLDASRRILIAHGWQPLRPREKPDPADGAATLARHGIVEAEACSGTGMGYCALRYRSAAGVLGVTTAGGEPDKPSANIVVDYQVACRKP
;
A
#
# COMPACT_ATOMS: atom_id res chain seq x y z
N GLY A 1 32.39 3.11 -5.20
CA GLY A 1 31.77 2.50 -6.40
C GLY A 1 30.63 1.62 -5.96
N THR A 2 29.60 1.45 -6.78
CA THR A 2 28.52 0.49 -6.54
C THR A 2 28.96 -0.91 -6.97
N THR A 3 28.94 -1.88 -6.07
CA THR A 3 29.22 -3.29 -6.37
C THR A 3 27.91 -4.00 -6.68
N LEU A 4 27.82 -4.65 -7.84
CA LEU A 4 26.71 -5.54 -8.17
C LEU A 4 26.84 -6.83 -7.34
N VAL A 5 25.85 -7.12 -6.49
CA VAL A 5 25.86 -8.29 -5.59
C VAL A 5 24.94 -9.42 -6.04
N ALA A 6 23.91 -9.12 -6.85
CA ALA A 6 22.97 -10.10 -7.38
C ALA A 6 22.21 -9.55 -8.61
N LEU A 7 21.67 -10.45 -9.43
CA LEU A 7 20.76 -10.14 -10.54
C LEU A 7 19.50 -11.01 -10.41
N GLY A 8 18.33 -10.38 -10.37
CA GLY A 8 17.03 -11.06 -10.44
C GLY A 8 16.37 -10.85 -11.80
N TYR A 9 15.80 -11.91 -12.38
CA TYR A 9 15.07 -11.85 -13.65
C TYR A 9 13.92 -12.86 -13.63
N THR A 10 12.84 -12.55 -14.36
CA THR A 10 11.77 -13.52 -14.62
C THR A 10 12.17 -14.47 -15.74
N ALA A 11 11.54 -15.65 -15.81
CA ALA A 11 11.73 -16.53 -16.95
C ALA A 11 11.31 -15.83 -18.26
N ARG A 12 11.94 -16.18 -19.40
CA ARG A 12 11.64 -15.53 -20.70
C ARG A 12 10.16 -15.59 -21.11
N HIS A 13 9.43 -16.60 -20.64
CA HIS A 13 8.02 -16.83 -20.95
C HIS A 13 7.11 -16.43 -19.78
N ALA A 14 7.62 -15.68 -18.81
CA ALA A 14 6.81 -15.18 -17.72
C ALA A 14 5.86 -14.10 -18.26
N ASP A 15 4.59 -14.17 -17.86
CA ASP A 15 3.57 -13.20 -18.22
C ASP A 15 3.64 -11.91 -17.37
N TRP A 16 4.77 -11.68 -16.68
CA TRP A 16 4.99 -10.52 -15.83
C TRP A 16 6.47 -10.11 -15.76
N GLN A 17 6.71 -8.85 -15.40
CA GLN A 17 8.03 -8.24 -15.28
C GLN A 17 8.35 -7.88 -13.84
N LEU A 18 9.62 -7.94 -13.45
CA LEU A 18 10.08 -7.37 -12.19
C LEU A 18 10.12 -5.84 -12.29
N GLY A 19 9.45 -5.16 -11.37
CA GLY A 19 9.43 -3.71 -11.27
C GLY A 19 10.47 -3.19 -10.29
N ALA A 20 10.13 -3.20 -9.00
CA ALA A 20 10.95 -2.67 -7.92
C ALA A 20 11.17 -3.72 -6.82
N ALA A 21 12.23 -3.52 -6.03
CA ALA A 21 12.48 -4.25 -4.80
C ALA A 21 12.70 -3.23 -3.67
N GLU A 22 11.92 -3.33 -2.61
CA GLU A 22 11.94 -2.39 -1.49
C GLU A 22 12.34 -3.10 -0.19
N PRO A 23 13.28 -2.56 0.58
CA PRO A 23 13.68 -3.18 1.84
C PRO A 23 12.59 -3.05 2.90
N LEU A 24 12.32 -4.15 3.61
CA LEU A 24 11.46 -4.19 4.80
C LEU A 24 12.29 -4.20 6.08
N GLU A 25 11.74 -3.74 7.21
CA GLU A 25 12.42 -3.80 8.52
C GLU A 25 12.75 -5.24 8.95
N SER A 26 12.01 -6.23 8.43
CA SER A 26 12.27 -7.65 8.64
C SER A 26 13.57 -8.15 8.00
N GLY A 27 14.20 -7.34 7.15
CA GLY A 27 15.34 -7.74 6.31
C GLY A 27 14.95 -8.42 5.00
N ALA A 28 13.66 -8.68 4.78
CA ALA A 28 13.16 -9.15 3.48
C ALA A 28 13.10 -8.00 2.45
N LEU A 29 13.00 -8.36 1.17
CA LEU A 29 12.69 -7.40 0.10
C LEU A 29 11.27 -7.61 -0.38
N LEU A 30 10.45 -6.56 -0.35
CA LEU A 30 9.14 -6.55 -0.98
C LEU A 30 9.31 -6.38 -2.49
N ILE A 31 8.79 -7.32 -3.27
CA ILE A 31 8.99 -7.36 -4.73
C ILE A 31 7.73 -6.90 -5.43
N TRP A 32 7.90 -5.99 -6.38
CA TRP A 32 6.82 -5.39 -7.16
C TRP A 32 6.88 -5.86 -8.62
N GLY A 33 5.70 -5.97 -9.24
CA GLY A 33 5.58 -6.19 -10.68
C GLY A 33 5.89 -4.91 -11.47
N GLY A 34 6.28 -5.06 -12.75
CA GLY A 34 6.61 -3.97 -13.67
C GLY A 34 5.49 -3.62 -14.65
N ASP A 35 4.43 -4.42 -14.71
CA ASP A 35 3.38 -4.30 -15.75
C ASP A 35 2.28 -3.28 -15.41
N GLY A 36 2.43 -2.55 -14.31
CA GLY A 36 1.51 -1.49 -13.90
C GLY A 36 1.25 -1.45 -12.39
N PRO A 37 0.30 -0.60 -11.96
CA PRO A 37 -0.08 -0.48 -10.55
C PRO A 37 -0.80 -1.74 -10.06
N ALA A 38 -0.07 -2.57 -9.33
CA ALA A 38 -0.59 -3.77 -8.72
C ALA A 38 0.01 -3.95 -7.33
N PRO A 39 -0.67 -4.70 -6.45
CA PRO A 39 -0.05 -5.23 -5.23
C PRO A 39 1.34 -5.85 -5.47
N PRO A 40 2.22 -5.85 -4.45
CA PRO A 40 3.49 -6.56 -4.53
C PRO A 40 3.25 -8.05 -4.77
N VAL A 41 4.15 -8.68 -5.53
CA VAL A 41 4.04 -10.10 -5.92
C VAL A 41 4.45 -11.06 -4.80
N GLY A 42 5.20 -10.55 -3.82
CA GLY A 42 5.70 -11.36 -2.70
C GLY A 42 6.89 -10.71 -2.00
N GLU A 43 7.47 -11.46 -1.07
CA GLU A 43 8.67 -11.08 -0.32
C GLU A 43 9.82 -12.03 -0.64
N LEU A 44 10.95 -11.46 -1.06
CA LEU A 44 12.20 -12.20 -1.19
C LEU A 44 12.88 -12.28 0.18
N ARG A 45 13.07 -13.51 0.66
CA ARG A 45 13.69 -13.82 1.95
C ARG A 45 14.92 -14.69 1.76
N GLU A 46 15.90 -14.52 2.63
CA GLU A 46 17.01 -15.48 2.73
C GLU A 46 16.50 -16.75 3.42
N GLU A 47 16.76 -17.90 2.80
CA GLU A 47 16.41 -19.21 3.32
C GLU A 47 17.50 -20.21 2.89
N ASN A 48 18.16 -20.84 3.87
CA ASN A 48 19.16 -21.90 3.68
C ASN A 48 20.33 -21.50 2.75
N GLY A 49 20.83 -20.26 2.84
CA GLY A 49 21.91 -19.73 2.02
C GLY A 49 21.46 -19.32 0.60
N GLY A 50 20.15 -19.34 0.33
CA GLY A 50 19.56 -18.91 -0.93
C GLY A 50 18.50 -17.83 -0.72
N LEU A 51 17.93 -17.34 -1.82
CA LEU A 51 16.81 -16.40 -1.81
C LEU A 51 15.55 -17.11 -2.27
N ARG A 52 14.45 -16.93 -1.53
CA ARG A 52 13.14 -17.49 -1.85
C ARG A 52 12.08 -16.40 -1.90
N LEU A 53 11.29 -16.40 -2.96
CA LEU A 53 10.08 -15.59 -3.04
C LEU A 53 8.97 -16.29 -2.24
N THR A 54 8.42 -15.57 -1.27
CA THR A 54 7.35 -16.01 -0.38
C THR A 54 6.14 -15.10 -0.51
N GLU A 55 4.99 -15.50 0.03
CA GLU A 55 3.82 -14.63 0.10
C GLU A 55 4.13 -13.36 0.91
N VAL A 56 3.42 -12.28 0.60
CA VAL A 56 3.49 -11.06 1.42
C VAL A 56 2.99 -11.38 2.82
N ALA A 57 3.78 -11.05 3.83
CA ALA A 57 3.52 -11.37 5.23
C ALA A 57 2.17 -10.81 5.69
N ALA A 58 1.63 -11.36 6.76
CA ALA A 58 0.36 -10.89 7.34
C ALA A 58 0.44 -9.45 7.87
N GLU A 59 1.64 -9.00 8.24
CA GLU A 59 1.91 -7.65 8.74
C GLU A 59 3.37 -7.26 8.50
N HIS A 60 3.60 -5.96 8.33
CA HIS A 60 4.92 -5.36 8.25
C HIS A 60 5.15 -4.40 9.42
N THR A 61 6.40 -4.31 9.85
CA THR A 61 6.85 -3.36 10.86
C THR A 61 7.53 -2.16 10.21
N TYR A 62 7.29 -0.99 10.79
CA TYR A 62 7.87 0.29 10.39
C TYR A 62 8.25 1.11 11.63
N CYS A 63 9.10 2.11 11.42
CA CYS A 63 9.52 3.07 12.43
C CYS A 63 10.22 2.41 13.63
N HIS A 64 11.09 1.43 13.36
CA HIS A 64 11.77 0.57 14.33
C HIS A 64 10.78 -0.25 15.15
N GLY A 65 9.83 -0.91 14.48
CA GLY A 65 8.80 -1.73 15.10
C GLY A 65 7.69 -0.98 15.84
N ARG A 66 7.70 0.36 15.85
CA ARG A 66 6.66 1.16 16.54
C ARG A 66 5.34 1.24 15.77
N ALA A 67 5.38 1.02 14.46
CA ALA A 67 4.20 0.94 13.60
C ALA A 67 4.08 -0.47 13.03
N VAL A 68 2.90 -1.05 13.14
CA VAL A 68 2.55 -2.33 12.51
C VAL A 68 1.46 -2.05 11.49
N VAL A 69 1.70 -2.43 10.23
CA VAL A 69 0.73 -2.31 9.15
C VAL A 69 0.27 -3.72 8.77
N PRO A 70 -0.99 -4.08 9.01
CA PRO A 70 -1.52 -5.36 8.53
C PRO A 70 -1.53 -5.36 6.99
N ASN A 71 -1.34 -6.53 6.40
CA ASN A 71 -1.37 -6.67 4.95
C ASN A 71 -2.78 -6.42 4.43
N VAL A 72 -2.93 -5.26 3.77
CA VAL A 72 -4.16 -4.80 3.14
C VAL A 72 -4.07 -4.77 1.62
N TYR A 73 -2.94 -5.18 1.04
CA TYR A 73 -2.76 -5.24 -0.41
C TYR A 73 -3.82 -6.14 -1.06
N GLY A 74 -4.31 -5.73 -2.22
CA GLY A 74 -5.33 -6.46 -2.98
C GLY A 74 -6.72 -6.48 -2.32
N LYS A 75 -6.91 -5.82 -1.18
CA LYS A 75 -8.21 -5.79 -0.49
C LYS A 75 -9.05 -4.59 -0.95
N PRO A 76 -10.39 -4.75 -1.01
CA PRO A 76 -11.32 -3.63 -1.14
C PRO A 76 -11.11 -2.54 -0.09
N LEU A 77 -11.32 -1.28 -0.47
CA LEU A 77 -11.14 -0.12 0.39
C LEU A 77 -11.93 -0.20 1.71
N ASP A 78 -13.18 -0.68 1.68
CA ASP A 78 -13.99 -0.81 2.89
C ASP A 78 -13.46 -1.91 3.83
N ALA A 79 -12.93 -3.01 3.27
CA ALA A 79 -12.29 -4.08 4.01
C ALA A 79 -10.94 -3.62 4.60
N SER A 80 -10.08 -3.00 3.79
CA SER A 80 -8.77 -2.49 4.24
C SER A 80 -8.95 -1.44 5.34
N ARG A 81 -9.90 -0.51 5.18
CA ARG A 81 -10.24 0.49 6.19
C ARG A 81 -10.61 -0.14 7.53
N ARG A 82 -11.48 -1.15 7.54
CA ARG A 82 -11.86 -1.86 8.78
C ARG A 82 -10.65 -2.51 9.45
N ILE A 83 -9.80 -3.17 8.66
CA ILE A 83 -8.58 -3.83 9.14
C ILE A 83 -7.62 -2.79 9.77
N LEU A 84 -7.34 -1.68 9.07
CA LEU A 84 -6.45 -0.64 9.55
C LEU A 84 -6.96 -0.02 10.87
N ILE A 85 -8.26 0.30 10.94
CA ILE A 85 -8.88 0.83 12.16
C ILE A 85 -8.76 -0.16 13.32
N ALA A 86 -9.00 -1.45 13.07
CA ALA A 86 -8.85 -2.49 14.08
C ALA A 86 -7.40 -2.62 14.60
N HIS A 87 -6.41 -2.30 13.76
CA HIS A 87 -4.98 -2.24 14.10
C HIS A 87 -4.53 -0.87 14.63
N GLY A 88 -5.46 0.00 15.05
CA GLY A 88 -5.15 1.26 15.72
C GLY A 88 -4.77 2.41 14.79
N TRP A 89 -4.86 2.24 13.48
CA TRP A 89 -4.71 3.32 12.51
C TRP A 89 -5.97 4.18 12.46
N GLN A 90 -5.83 5.45 12.82
CA GLN A 90 -6.96 6.38 12.87
C GLN A 90 -7.11 7.10 11.53
N PRO A 91 -8.31 7.13 10.91
CA PRO A 91 -8.59 7.95 9.74
C PRO A 91 -8.15 9.40 9.96
N LEU A 92 -7.30 9.91 9.06
CA LEU A 92 -6.81 11.27 9.11
C LEU A 92 -7.58 12.11 8.09
N ARG A 93 -8.49 12.95 8.59
CA ARG A 93 -9.20 13.90 7.74
C ARG A 93 -8.20 14.89 7.09
N PRO A 94 -8.33 15.16 5.78
CA PRO A 94 -7.54 16.20 5.12
C PRO A 94 -7.72 17.56 5.81
N ARG A 95 -6.68 18.40 5.78
CA ARG A 95 -6.74 19.75 6.37
C ARG A 95 -7.70 20.66 5.62
N GLU A 96 -7.68 20.56 4.30
CA GLU A 96 -8.55 21.31 3.41
C GLU A 96 -9.70 20.40 2.96
N LYS A 97 -10.88 20.99 2.81
CA LYS A 97 -12.02 20.24 2.29
C LYS A 97 -11.76 19.92 0.81
N PRO A 98 -11.88 18.66 0.36
CA PRO A 98 -11.74 18.33 -1.05
C PRO A 98 -12.70 19.14 -1.93
N ASP A 99 -12.26 19.45 -3.15
CA ASP A 99 -13.11 20.07 -4.16
C ASP A 99 -14.36 19.19 -4.40
N PRO A 100 -15.57 19.76 -4.56
CA PRO A 100 -16.77 18.97 -4.83
C PRO A 100 -16.68 18.06 -6.06
N ALA A 101 -15.83 18.39 -7.05
CA ALA A 101 -15.57 17.58 -8.23
C ALA A 101 -14.53 16.46 -8.00
N ASP A 102 -13.82 16.48 -6.87
CA ASP A 102 -12.90 15.41 -6.48
C ASP A 102 -13.68 14.21 -5.91
N GLY A 103 -13.33 13.00 -6.32
CA GLY A 103 -13.94 11.76 -5.81
C GLY A 103 -13.81 11.60 -4.30
N ALA A 104 -12.83 12.22 -3.66
CA ALA A 104 -12.69 12.28 -2.20
C ALA A 104 -13.90 12.95 -1.53
N ALA A 105 -14.52 13.95 -2.16
CA ALA A 105 -15.76 14.55 -1.65
C ALA A 105 -16.92 13.54 -1.67
N THR A 106 -16.96 12.66 -2.66
CA THR A 106 -17.93 11.55 -2.74
C THR A 106 -17.66 10.50 -1.66
N LEU A 107 -16.40 10.04 -1.53
CA LEU A 107 -16.00 9.11 -0.48
C LEU A 107 -16.34 9.63 0.94
N ALA A 108 -16.16 10.93 1.17
CA ALA A 108 -16.52 11.56 2.45
C ALA A 108 -18.02 11.48 2.75
N ARG A 109 -18.90 11.58 1.73
CA ARG A 109 -20.36 11.37 1.90
C ARG A 109 -20.71 9.93 2.26
N HIS A 110 -19.87 8.98 1.87
CA HIS A 110 -19.94 7.57 2.30
C HIS A 110 -19.24 7.29 3.64
N GLY A 111 -18.77 8.33 4.35
CA GLY A 111 -18.13 8.20 5.66
C GLY A 111 -16.64 7.82 5.61
N ILE A 112 -16.02 7.80 4.42
CA ILE A 112 -14.59 7.62 4.21
C ILE A 112 -13.96 9.01 4.20
N VAL A 113 -13.65 9.51 5.39
CA VAL A 113 -13.24 10.89 5.64
C VAL A 113 -11.73 11.11 5.49
N GLU A 114 -10.99 10.03 5.32
CA GLU A 114 -9.54 9.98 5.18
C GLU A 114 -9.03 10.12 3.73
N ALA A 115 -9.91 10.18 2.75
CA ALA A 115 -9.54 10.39 1.36
C ALA A 115 -9.07 11.83 1.16
N GLU A 116 -7.82 12.01 0.70
CA GLU A 116 -7.25 13.32 0.36
C GLU A 116 -7.53 13.73 -1.08
N ALA A 117 -7.47 12.76 -1.99
CA ALA A 117 -7.74 12.96 -3.41
C ALA A 117 -8.26 11.64 -3.99
N CYS A 118 -9.20 11.70 -4.92
CA CYS A 118 -9.58 10.55 -5.72
C CYS A 118 -10.01 10.96 -7.13
N SER A 119 -9.48 10.30 -8.16
CA SER A 119 -9.69 10.69 -9.56
C SER A 119 -11.15 10.68 -9.99
N GLY A 120 -11.97 9.81 -9.41
CA GLY A 120 -13.41 9.71 -9.71
C GLY A 120 -13.76 9.17 -11.10
N THR A 121 -12.85 8.43 -11.75
CA THR A 121 -13.02 7.97 -13.14
C THR A 121 -13.19 6.46 -13.30
N GLY A 122 -13.40 5.72 -12.19
CA GLY A 122 -13.51 4.26 -12.24
C GLY A 122 -12.18 3.51 -12.43
N MET A 123 -11.11 4.20 -12.84
CA MET A 123 -9.82 3.62 -13.19
C MET A 123 -8.61 4.30 -12.52
N GLY A 124 -8.80 5.49 -11.94
CA GLY A 124 -7.70 6.21 -11.31
C GLY A 124 -7.59 5.95 -9.82
N TYR A 125 -6.64 6.63 -9.20
CA TYR A 125 -6.27 6.36 -7.81
C TYR A 125 -7.10 7.17 -6.83
N CYS A 126 -7.33 6.59 -5.65
CA CYS A 126 -7.61 7.36 -4.45
C CYS A 126 -6.42 7.30 -3.50
N ALA A 127 -6.05 8.45 -2.93
CA ALA A 127 -5.07 8.58 -1.86
C ALA A 127 -5.80 8.76 -0.52
N LEU A 128 -5.50 7.91 0.44
CA LEU A 128 -6.10 7.93 1.77
C LEU A 128 -5.02 8.01 2.84
N ARG A 129 -5.32 8.63 3.99
CA ARG A 129 -4.36 8.75 5.08
C ARG A 129 -4.89 8.32 6.42
N TYR A 130 -4.02 7.65 7.16
CA TYR A 130 -4.25 7.26 8.53
C TYR A 130 -3.09 7.74 9.40
N ARG A 131 -3.35 7.91 10.69
CA ARG A 131 -2.31 8.25 11.67
C ARG A 131 -2.27 7.23 12.79
N SER A 132 -1.09 7.07 13.36
CA SER A 132 -0.86 6.37 14.63
C SER A 132 0.06 7.22 15.51
N ALA A 133 0.40 6.71 16.70
CA ALA A 133 1.42 7.35 17.54
C ALA A 133 2.80 7.39 16.84
N ALA A 134 3.10 6.37 16.03
CA ALA A 134 4.40 6.17 15.40
C ALA A 134 4.58 6.95 14.08
N GLY A 135 3.50 7.26 13.36
CA GLY A 135 3.62 7.83 12.04
C GLY A 135 2.30 8.12 11.34
N VAL A 136 2.41 8.38 10.03
CA VAL A 136 1.29 8.52 9.10
C VAL A 136 1.41 7.42 8.05
N LEU A 137 0.31 6.74 7.79
CA LEU A 137 0.18 5.75 6.73
C LEU A 137 -0.58 6.41 5.56
N GLY A 138 0.05 6.45 4.38
CA GLY A 138 -0.64 6.72 3.12
C GLY A 138 -1.04 5.41 2.48
N VAL A 139 -2.28 5.29 2.02
CA VAL A 139 -2.80 4.13 1.29
C VAL A 139 -3.27 4.59 -0.08
N THR A 140 -2.86 3.89 -1.11
CA THR A 140 -3.27 4.14 -2.49
C THR A 140 -4.16 3.00 -2.96
N THR A 141 -5.37 3.34 -3.39
CA THR A 141 -6.26 2.40 -4.07
C THR A 141 -6.34 2.70 -5.55
N ALA A 142 -6.61 1.69 -6.37
CA ALA A 142 -6.87 1.85 -7.79
C ALA A 142 -8.16 1.11 -8.20
N GLY A 143 -8.77 1.60 -9.28
CA GLY A 143 -10.01 1.08 -9.83
C GLY A 143 -11.24 1.49 -9.02
N GLY A 144 -12.42 1.26 -9.58
CA GLY A 144 -13.69 1.55 -8.93
C GLY A 144 -14.09 3.03 -8.95
N GLU A 145 -15.39 3.26 -8.96
CA GLU A 145 -15.99 4.59 -8.82
C GLU A 145 -16.03 4.98 -7.33
N PRO A 146 -15.91 6.27 -6.97
CA PRO A 146 -16.05 6.72 -5.58
C PRO A 146 -17.38 6.36 -4.94
N ASP A 147 -18.45 6.23 -5.73
CA ASP A 147 -19.78 5.80 -5.27
C ASP A 147 -19.84 4.31 -4.87
N LYS A 148 -18.83 3.51 -5.26
CA LYS A 148 -18.68 2.10 -4.90
C LYS A 148 -17.32 1.87 -4.25
N PRO A 149 -17.10 2.29 -2.99
CA PRO A 149 -15.80 2.17 -2.34
C PRO A 149 -15.23 0.76 -2.36
N SER A 150 -16.07 -0.27 -2.21
CA SER A 150 -15.65 -1.69 -2.25
C SER A 150 -15.08 -2.14 -3.61
N ALA A 151 -15.22 -1.35 -4.67
CA ALA A 151 -14.60 -1.61 -5.97
C ALA A 151 -13.20 -1.00 -6.10
N ASN A 152 -12.76 -0.19 -5.13
CA ASN A 152 -11.41 0.37 -5.07
C ASN A 152 -10.49 -0.62 -4.34
N ILE A 153 -9.42 -1.06 -4.99
CA ILE A 153 -8.51 -2.08 -4.44
C ILE A 153 -7.21 -1.42 -3.99
N VAL A 154 -6.72 -1.75 -2.79
CA VAL A 154 -5.42 -1.27 -2.31
C VAL A 154 -4.30 -1.84 -3.18
N VAL A 155 -3.54 -0.96 -3.81
CA VAL A 155 -2.39 -1.32 -4.66
C VAL A 155 -1.07 -0.94 -4.02
N ASP A 156 -1.04 0.12 -3.21
CA ASP A 156 0.17 0.58 -2.53
C ASP A 156 -0.14 1.13 -1.12
N TYR A 157 0.85 1.13 -0.24
CA TYR A 157 0.85 1.95 0.97
C TYR A 157 2.27 2.33 1.39
N GLN A 158 2.40 3.45 2.09
CA GLN A 158 3.69 3.99 2.53
C GLN A 158 3.57 4.55 3.96
N VAL A 159 4.61 4.35 4.78
CA VAL A 159 4.65 4.86 6.16
C VAL A 159 5.67 5.99 6.28
N ALA A 160 5.19 7.16 6.68
CA ALA A 160 6.02 8.29 7.10
C ALA A 160 6.19 8.26 8.62
N CYS A 161 7.39 7.93 9.09
CA CYS A 161 7.70 7.88 10.52
C CYS A 161 7.78 9.25 11.16
N ARG A 162 7.20 9.40 12.36
CA ARG A 162 7.48 10.57 13.20
C ARG A 162 8.89 10.48 13.76
N LYS A 163 9.59 11.62 13.73
CA LYS A 163 10.85 11.79 14.45
C LYS A 163 10.62 11.50 15.94
N PRO A 164 11.54 10.79 16.60
CA PRO A 164 11.49 10.62 18.05
C PRO A 164 11.57 11.97 18.77
#